data_AF-A0A952XMH9-F1
#
_entry.id   AF-A0A952XMH9-F1
#
_cell.length_a   1.000
_cell.length_b   1.000
_cell.length_c   1.000
_cell.angle_alpha   90.00
_cell.angle_beta   90.00
_cell.angle_gamma   90.00
#
_symmetry.space_group_name_H-M   'P 1'
#
loop_
_entity.id
_entity.type
_entity.pdbx_description
1 polymer ?
#
loop_
_entity_poly.entity_id
_entity_poly.type
_entity_poly.pdbx_seq_one_letter_code
_entity_poly.pdbx_strand_id
1 'polypeptide(L)'
;MRLHTLDDIRRTVSAAAFEKATLYQRRRRAFVSDMADDGTRIEGRVQGTQRRPYTVIITLEISSDGKLRIDGSCSCPVAFNCKHVAALLIESMTTPEGRQLASSAARPVLPPQAESWLADLDRAMALSDDEYPPSIRQRLIYVLSIDHGVLGSPQPVLELKSVRLLKDDILSSTVSNYDPQSAFSSTPAKFLRGHDLPVLRRLLDLRGLYGHGGGRGHPLSGETGAEVLELVLATGRCRWQSPDGPVMRAGEPRRGGLSWTMMDSGAQKPVVSVEGGGSAVCVVPPWYVDAAAAVCGPLQIGVPPRVAAVLMQAPAIEPQQVVPLRGKLAERLPDHEHLLPLEPSPPQIIGGPPTPILLLARRKVRPVYGSCSWAMPPAPQDIPVARLAFAYGPVILPANDQREKPLFAEHGRLFTVERDRTMENRQRKRLAAADARLAAIQAHPAYGLPPDARGELVLADDDPLAWPRFLVEVAPRLREEGWRIEIEPGFAPPLAEADGDVDAVLHEGSGIDWFEFDLGISVDGEVPVFLISLKAGGTGLNLTAADTVILYDPWWNPAVEAQAIDRSHRIGQDKPVFVHRLVMLNTIEEKMLELQRRKGALAEGLYDPEAGAPLDITADDIEMLLAGA
;
A
#
# COMPACT_ATOMS: atom_id res chain seq x y z
N MET A 1 -11.87 -63.47 -21.02
CA MET A 1 -11.07 -63.68 -19.77
C MET A 1 -10.97 -62.33 -19.06
N ARG A 2 -11.20 -62.22 -17.74
CA ARG A 2 -11.18 -60.90 -17.05
C ARG A 2 -9.73 -60.52 -16.71
N LEU A 3 -9.24 -59.41 -17.25
CA LEU A 3 -7.85 -58.94 -17.04
C LEU A 3 -7.65 -58.14 -15.74
N HIS A 4 -8.71 -57.61 -15.12
CA HIS A 4 -8.62 -56.72 -13.96
C HIS A 4 -9.59 -57.09 -12.82
N THR A 5 -9.21 -56.73 -11.59
CA THR A 5 -9.99 -56.90 -10.36
C THR A 5 -10.37 -55.55 -9.72
N LEU A 6 -11.30 -55.56 -8.75
CA LEU A 6 -11.63 -54.34 -8.00
C LEU A 6 -10.43 -53.78 -7.23
N ASP A 7 -9.51 -54.63 -6.78
CA ASP A 7 -8.30 -54.20 -6.09
C ASP A 7 -7.29 -53.55 -7.03
N ASP A 8 -7.23 -53.97 -8.30
CA ASP A 8 -6.43 -53.29 -9.32
C ASP A 8 -6.95 -51.87 -9.57
N ILE A 9 -8.28 -51.71 -9.69
CA ILE A 9 -8.91 -50.40 -9.87
C ILE A 9 -8.62 -49.48 -8.66
N ARG A 10 -8.68 -50.01 -7.43
CA ARG A 10 -8.35 -49.25 -6.20
C ARG A 10 -6.89 -48.81 -6.14
N ARG A 11 -5.97 -49.54 -6.76
CA ARG A 11 -4.56 -49.16 -6.85
C ARG A 11 -4.31 -48.12 -7.95
N THR A 12 -5.17 -48.06 -8.96
CA THR A 12 -5.04 -47.13 -10.10
C THR A 12 -5.66 -45.75 -9.83
N VAL A 13 -6.76 -45.67 -9.10
CA VAL A 13 -7.47 -44.40 -8.84
C VAL A 13 -7.51 -44.07 -7.34
N SER A 14 -7.60 -42.78 -6.99
CA SER A 14 -7.73 -42.37 -5.58
C SER A 14 -8.98 -42.96 -4.90
N ALA A 15 -8.91 -43.19 -3.58
CA ALA A 15 -10.04 -43.73 -2.80
C ALA A 15 -11.34 -42.94 -3.00
N ALA A 16 -11.28 -41.61 -2.98
CA ALA A 16 -12.44 -40.75 -3.22
C ALA A 16 -12.98 -40.83 -4.65
N ALA A 17 -12.13 -41.11 -5.65
CA ALA A 17 -12.56 -41.34 -7.02
C ALA A 17 -13.23 -42.71 -7.18
N PHE A 18 -12.72 -43.74 -6.51
CA PHE A 18 -13.30 -45.08 -6.49
C PHE A 18 -14.70 -45.10 -5.88
N GLU A 19 -14.90 -44.45 -4.72
CA GLU A 19 -16.23 -44.35 -4.09
C GLU A 19 -17.25 -43.68 -5.02
N LYS A 20 -16.87 -42.56 -5.65
CA LYS A 20 -17.73 -41.88 -6.62
C LYS A 20 -18.00 -42.76 -7.85
N ALA A 21 -17.03 -43.55 -8.30
CA ALA A 21 -17.20 -44.46 -9.43
C ALA A 21 -18.27 -45.53 -9.16
N THR A 22 -18.26 -46.14 -7.96
CA THR A 22 -19.29 -47.12 -7.58
C THR A 22 -20.70 -46.54 -7.59
N LEU A 23 -20.85 -45.27 -7.20
CA LEU A 23 -22.12 -44.56 -7.23
C LEU A 23 -22.61 -44.27 -8.67
N TYR A 24 -21.69 -44.02 -9.60
CA TYR A 24 -22.02 -43.80 -11.00
C TYR A 24 -22.45 -45.11 -11.67
N GLN A 25 -21.80 -46.22 -11.34
CA GLN A 25 -22.16 -47.55 -11.81
C GLN A 25 -23.54 -47.96 -11.28
N ARG A 26 -23.80 -47.82 -9.98
CA ARG A 26 -25.12 -48.13 -9.38
C ARG A 26 -26.26 -47.32 -10.00
N ARG A 27 -25.97 -46.10 -10.44
CA ARG A 27 -26.93 -45.22 -11.13
C ARG A 27 -27.00 -45.46 -12.64
N ARG A 28 -26.35 -46.51 -13.16
CA ARG A 28 -26.29 -46.87 -14.59
C ARG A 28 -25.88 -45.69 -15.48
N ARG A 29 -24.84 -44.98 -15.05
CA ARG A 29 -24.30 -43.81 -15.75
C ARG A 29 -23.06 -44.13 -16.59
N ALA A 30 -22.51 -45.33 -16.48
CA ALA A 30 -21.42 -45.81 -17.31
C ALA A 30 -21.99 -46.81 -18.33
N PHE A 31 -21.48 -46.74 -19.56
CA PHE A 31 -21.86 -47.62 -20.65
C PHE A 31 -20.59 -48.01 -21.42
N VAL A 32 -20.29 -49.30 -21.46
CA VAL A 32 -19.23 -49.84 -22.33
C VAL A 32 -19.76 -49.81 -23.76
N SER A 33 -19.07 -49.09 -24.64
CA SER A 33 -19.42 -49.00 -26.06
C SER A 33 -18.67 -50.04 -26.88
N ASP A 34 -17.43 -50.36 -26.50
CA ASP A 34 -16.60 -51.34 -27.16
C ASP A 34 -15.60 -51.96 -26.18
N MET A 35 -15.25 -53.21 -26.39
CA MET A 35 -14.25 -53.92 -25.59
C MET A 35 -13.56 -54.95 -26.48
N ALA A 36 -12.22 -54.89 -26.54
CA ALA A 36 -11.45 -55.85 -27.30
C ALA A 36 -11.65 -57.28 -26.76
N ASP A 37 -11.63 -58.28 -27.64
CA ASP A 37 -11.86 -59.69 -27.30
C ASP A 37 -10.83 -60.23 -26.29
N ASP A 38 -9.61 -59.68 -26.30
CA ASP A 38 -8.54 -59.97 -25.36
C ASP A 38 -8.68 -59.24 -24.01
N GLY A 39 -9.64 -58.32 -23.89
CA GLY A 39 -9.91 -57.47 -22.73
C GLY A 39 -8.91 -56.33 -22.54
N THR A 40 -7.92 -56.16 -23.43
CA THR A 40 -6.82 -55.19 -23.27
C THR A 40 -7.25 -53.76 -23.52
N ARG A 41 -8.38 -53.54 -24.18
CA ARG A 41 -8.92 -52.21 -24.47
C ARG A 41 -10.41 -52.14 -24.17
N ILE A 42 -10.80 -51.10 -23.43
CA ILE A 42 -12.19 -50.84 -23.06
C ILE A 42 -12.53 -49.39 -23.41
N GLU A 43 -13.59 -49.20 -24.18
CA GLU A 43 -14.10 -47.88 -24.56
C GLU A 43 -15.55 -47.72 -24.11
N GLY A 44 -15.91 -46.51 -23.72
CA GLY A 44 -17.25 -46.25 -23.24
C GLY A 44 -17.59 -44.79 -23.00
N ARG A 45 -18.82 -44.59 -22.55
CA ARG A 45 -19.35 -43.28 -22.19
C ARG A 45 -19.80 -43.28 -20.75
N VAL A 46 -19.44 -42.22 -20.02
CA VAL A 46 -19.84 -42.05 -18.62
C VAL A 46 -20.51 -40.70 -18.43
N GLN A 47 -21.78 -40.71 -18.02
CA GLN A 47 -22.57 -39.52 -17.75
C GLN A 47 -22.11 -38.86 -16.44
N GLY A 48 -21.41 -37.74 -16.60
CA GLY A 48 -20.95 -36.88 -15.50
C GLY A 48 -21.95 -35.78 -15.13
N THR A 49 -21.42 -34.66 -14.65
CA THR A 49 -22.19 -33.46 -14.30
C THR A 49 -22.50 -32.58 -15.52
N GLN A 50 -21.76 -32.74 -16.62
CA GLN A 50 -22.01 -32.02 -17.86
C GLN A 50 -23.15 -32.65 -18.69
N ARG A 51 -23.77 -31.83 -19.55
CA ARG A 51 -24.91 -32.25 -20.38
C ARG A 51 -24.57 -33.33 -21.41
N ARG A 52 -23.31 -33.43 -21.85
CA ARG A 52 -22.81 -34.50 -22.73
C ARG A 52 -22.03 -35.54 -21.89
N PRO A 53 -22.22 -36.85 -22.13
CA PRO A 53 -21.42 -37.90 -21.49
C PRO A 53 -19.95 -37.76 -21.85
N TYR A 54 -19.06 -38.08 -20.92
CA TYR A 54 -17.63 -38.14 -21.18
C TYR A 54 -17.27 -39.43 -21.91
N THR A 55 -16.51 -39.33 -22.98
CA THR A 55 -15.82 -40.46 -23.61
C THR A 55 -14.65 -40.90 -22.74
N VAL A 56 -14.50 -42.21 -22.57
CA VAL A 56 -13.48 -42.85 -21.75
C VAL A 56 -12.86 -44.00 -22.58
N ILE A 57 -11.54 -44.07 -22.62
CA ILE A 57 -10.76 -45.10 -23.30
C ILE A 57 -9.75 -45.63 -22.30
N ILE A 58 -9.66 -46.95 -22.17
CA ILE A 58 -8.80 -47.62 -21.20
C ILE A 58 -8.00 -48.70 -21.90
N THR A 59 -6.71 -48.75 -21.59
CA THR A 59 -5.78 -49.79 -22.02
C THR A 59 -5.27 -50.54 -20.80
N LEU A 60 -5.24 -51.88 -20.90
CA LEU A 60 -4.76 -52.82 -19.89
C LEU A 60 -3.56 -53.57 -20.45
N GLU A 61 -2.42 -53.47 -19.79
CA GLU A 61 -1.19 -54.16 -20.18
C GLU A 61 -0.65 -55.00 -19.02
N ILE A 62 -0.25 -56.25 -19.28
CA ILE A 62 0.46 -57.07 -18.30
C ILE A 62 1.96 -56.86 -18.52
N SER A 63 2.62 -56.25 -17.53
CA SER A 63 4.07 -56.03 -17.54
C SER A 63 4.82 -57.37 -17.39
N SER A 64 6.10 -57.40 -17.79
CA SER A 64 6.96 -58.59 -17.73
C SER A 64 7.18 -59.16 -16.31
N ASP A 65 6.85 -58.38 -15.28
CA ASP A 65 6.85 -58.77 -13.86
C ASP A 65 5.50 -59.31 -13.37
N GLY A 66 4.54 -59.55 -14.28
CA GLY A 66 3.23 -60.12 -13.99
C GLY A 66 2.22 -59.13 -13.40
N LYS A 67 2.53 -57.83 -13.34
CA LYS A 67 1.63 -56.80 -12.81
C LYS A 67 0.77 -56.18 -13.91
N LEU A 68 -0.52 -55.98 -13.61
CA LEU A 68 -1.45 -55.28 -14.48
C LEU A 68 -1.24 -53.76 -14.39
N ARG A 69 -1.03 -53.11 -15.54
CA ARG A 69 -1.02 -51.67 -15.69
C ARG A 69 -2.33 -51.22 -16.33
N ILE A 70 -2.99 -50.25 -15.69
CA ILE A 70 -4.23 -49.64 -16.16
C ILE A 70 -3.95 -48.19 -16.56
N ASP A 71 -4.17 -47.87 -17.83
CA ASP A 71 -4.03 -46.54 -18.39
C ASP A 71 -5.38 -46.07 -18.95
N GLY A 72 -6.02 -45.09 -18.30
CA GLY A 72 -7.34 -44.61 -18.65
C GLY A 72 -7.36 -43.12 -18.98
N SER A 73 -7.77 -42.81 -20.20
CA SER A 73 -8.00 -41.45 -20.68
C SER A 73 -9.49 -41.12 -20.71
N CYS A 74 -9.85 -39.91 -20.31
CA CYS A 74 -11.22 -39.43 -20.25
C CYS A 74 -11.30 -37.97 -20.71
N SER A 75 -12.34 -37.64 -21.48
CA SER A 75 -12.65 -36.27 -21.93
C SER A 75 -13.11 -35.29 -20.81
N CYS A 76 -12.97 -35.67 -19.54
CA CYS A 76 -13.30 -34.80 -18.41
C CYS A 76 -12.10 -33.91 -18.03
N PRO A 77 -12.30 -32.83 -17.24
CA PRO A 77 -11.22 -31.92 -16.84
C PRO A 77 -10.06 -32.57 -16.06
N VAL A 78 -10.29 -33.75 -15.46
CA VAL A 78 -9.24 -34.51 -14.74
C VAL A 78 -8.37 -35.32 -15.71
N ALA A 79 -8.87 -35.58 -16.92
CA ALA A 79 -8.23 -36.30 -18.02
C ALA A 79 -7.85 -37.78 -17.73
N PHE A 80 -7.01 -38.04 -16.74
CA PHE A 80 -6.35 -39.35 -16.56
C PHE A 80 -6.83 -40.07 -15.29
N ASN A 81 -7.07 -41.38 -15.38
CA ASN A 81 -7.43 -42.28 -14.26
C ASN A 81 -8.44 -41.69 -13.26
N CYS A 82 -9.44 -41.01 -13.81
CA CYS A 82 -10.45 -40.32 -13.02
C CYS A 82 -11.56 -41.27 -12.54
N LYS A 83 -12.51 -40.75 -11.76
CA LYS A 83 -13.71 -41.51 -11.33
C LYS A 83 -14.52 -42.09 -12.49
N HIS A 84 -14.49 -41.48 -13.69
CA HIS A 84 -15.19 -42.00 -14.86
C HIS A 84 -14.48 -43.21 -15.47
N VAL A 85 -13.14 -43.22 -15.45
CA VAL A 85 -12.33 -44.40 -15.82
C VAL A 85 -12.65 -45.57 -14.89
N ALA A 86 -12.64 -45.33 -13.57
CA ALA A 86 -13.02 -46.36 -12.61
C ALA A 86 -14.48 -46.81 -12.77
N ALA A 87 -15.42 -45.91 -13.08
CA ALA A 87 -16.82 -46.29 -13.28
C ALA A 87 -16.99 -47.21 -14.50
N LEU A 88 -16.24 -46.96 -15.58
CA LEU A 88 -16.28 -47.79 -16.77
C LEU A 88 -15.60 -49.15 -16.55
N LEU A 89 -14.50 -49.19 -15.79
CA LEU A 89 -13.85 -50.45 -15.39
C LEU A 89 -14.75 -51.33 -14.52
N ILE A 90 -15.55 -50.75 -13.64
CA ILE A 90 -16.52 -51.50 -12.82
C ILE A 90 -17.69 -51.97 -13.69
N GLU A 91 -18.17 -51.14 -14.62
CA GLU A 91 -19.26 -51.50 -15.54
C GLU A 91 -18.86 -52.64 -16.49
N SER A 92 -17.63 -52.64 -17.00
CA SER A 92 -17.12 -53.71 -17.88
C SER A 92 -17.04 -55.07 -17.17
N MET A 93 -16.91 -55.09 -15.84
CA MET A 93 -16.97 -56.32 -15.05
C MET A 93 -18.40 -56.87 -14.90
N THR A 94 -19.42 -56.02 -15.09
CA THR A 94 -20.84 -56.35 -14.88
C THR A 94 -21.64 -56.59 -16.15
N THR A 95 -21.07 -56.30 -17.32
CA THR A 95 -21.77 -56.42 -18.61
C THR A 95 -21.58 -57.84 -19.18
N PRO A 96 -22.63 -58.64 -19.40
CA PRO A 96 -22.54 -59.86 -20.20
C PRO A 96 -22.32 -59.48 -21.67
N GLU A 97 -21.49 -60.24 -22.38
CA GLU A 97 -21.23 -60.10 -23.82
C GLU A 97 -22.55 -59.92 -24.60
N GLY A 98 -22.62 -58.87 -25.43
CA GLY A 98 -23.70 -58.67 -26.38
C GLY A 98 -24.84 -57.75 -25.92
N ARG A 99 -24.58 -56.44 -25.86
CA ARG A 99 -25.64 -55.42 -26.06
C ARG A 99 -25.21 -54.42 -27.12
N GLN A 100 -25.35 -54.82 -28.38
CA GLN A 100 -25.32 -53.90 -29.52
C GLN A 100 -26.42 -52.85 -29.35
N LEU A 101 -26.02 -51.61 -29.12
CA LEU A 101 -26.90 -50.46 -29.28
C LEU A 101 -27.10 -50.22 -30.78
N ALA A 102 -28.36 -50.18 -31.18
CA ALA A 102 -28.82 -49.94 -32.53
C ALA A 102 -28.10 -48.76 -33.18
N SER A 103 -27.63 -49.00 -34.41
CA SER A 103 -27.09 -48.01 -35.34
C SER A 103 -28.03 -46.81 -35.46
N SER A 104 -27.69 -45.70 -34.77
CA SER A 104 -28.14 -44.39 -35.22
C SER A 104 -27.20 -43.98 -36.33
N ALA A 105 -27.73 -43.82 -37.55
CA ALA A 105 -26.99 -43.27 -38.68
C ALA A 105 -26.07 -42.13 -38.21
N ALA A 106 -24.77 -42.33 -38.39
CA ALA A 106 -23.76 -41.39 -37.92
C ALA A 106 -24.02 -40.03 -38.57
N ARG A 107 -24.41 -39.04 -37.76
CA ARG A 107 -24.31 -37.64 -38.19
C ARG A 107 -22.86 -37.41 -38.60
N PRO A 108 -22.59 -36.81 -39.76
CA PRO A 108 -21.22 -36.47 -40.12
C PRO A 108 -20.63 -35.61 -39.00
N VAL A 109 -19.59 -36.12 -38.34
CA VAL A 109 -18.84 -35.40 -37.31
C VAL A 109 -17.70 -34.68 -38.01
N LEU A 110 -17.53 -33.39 -37.72
CA LEU A 110 -16.46 -32.61 -38.30
C LEU A 110 -15.10 -33.14 -37.82
N PRO A 111 -14.06 -33.15 -38.69
CA PRO A 111 -12.72 -33.50 -38.25
C PRO A 111 -12.23 -32.48 -37.20
N PRO A 112 -11.36 -32.87 -36.24
CA PRO A 112 -10.88 -31.97 -35.20
C PRO A 112 -10.26 -30.66 -35.71
N GLN A 113 -9.62 -30.68 -36.90
CA GLN A 113 -9.11 -29.45 -37.50
C GLN A 113 -10.23 -28.49 -37.94
N ALA A 114 -11.36 -29.02 -38.44
CA ALA A 114 -12.51 -28.21 -38.81
C ALA A 114 -13.24 -27.66 -37.58
N GLU A 115 -13.32 -28.43 -36.48
CA GLU A 115 -13.84 -27.92 -35.21
C GLU A 115 -12.93 -26.83 -34.62
N SER A 116 -11.61 -27.00 -34.69
CA SER A 116 -10.64 -25.97 -34.28
C SER A 116 -10.77 -24.72 -35.16
N TRP A 117 -10.85 -24.88 -36.48
CA TRP A 117 -11.01 -23.79 -37.43
C TRP A 117 -12.34 -23.05 -37.24
N LEU A 118 -13.45 -23.75 -36.98
CA LEU A 118 -14.72 -23.12 -36.62
C LEU A 118 -14.60 -22.34 -35.32
N ALA A 119 -13.87 -22.88 -34.32
CA ALA A 119 -13.60 -22.15 -33.09
C ALA A 119 -12.69 -20.92 -33.32
N ASP A 120 -11.75 -20.98 -34.27
CA ASP A 120 -10.97 -19.82 -34.73
C ASP A 120 -11.85 -18.79 -35.45
N LEU A 121 -12.77 -19.24 -36.30
CA LEU A 121 -13.73 -18.40 -37.00
C LEU A 121 -14.69 -17.70 -36.03
N ASP A 122 -15.28 -18.44 -35.09
CA ASP A 122 -16.14 -17.88 -34.03
C ASP A 122 -15.36 -16.85 -33.18
N ARG A 123 -14.07 -17.11 -32.90
CA ARG A 123 -13.18 -16.14 -32.24
C ARG A 123 -12.96 -14.89 -33.08
N ALA A 124 -12.63 -15.04 -34.36
CA ALA A 124 -12.40 -13.92 -35.27
C ALA A 124 -13.66 -13.06 -35.43
N MET A 125 -14.84 -13.69 -35.52
CA MET A 125 -16.13 -13.00 -35.56
C MET A 125 -16.40 -12.25 -34.25
N ALA A 126 -16.15 -12.86 -33.09
CA ALA A 126 -16.33 -12.20 -31.79
C ALA A 126 -15.35 -11.03 -31.56
N LEU A 127 -14.17 -11.07 -32.17
CA LEU A 127 -13.19 -9.99 -32.17
C LEU A 127 -13.43 -8.94 -33.28
N SER A 128 -14.44 -9.14 -34.13
CA SER A 128 -14.86 -8.15 -35.12
C SER A 128 -15.96 -7.22 -34.60
N ASP A 129 -16.51 -7.53 -33.41
CA ASP A 129 -17.50 -6.71 -32.71
C ASP A 129 -16.81 -5.90 -31.60
N ASP A 130 -17.18 -4.64 -31.50
CA ASP A 130 -16.67 -3.71 -30.48
C ASP A 130 -17.60 -3.61 -29.27
N GLU A 131 -18.85 -4.05 -29.41
CA GLU A 131 -19.80 -4.08 -28.30
C GLU A 131 -19.62 -5.33 -27.44
N TYR A 132 -19.93 -5.19 -26.16
CA TYR A 132 -19.91 -6.30 -25.24
C TYR A 132 -21.28 -6.97 -25.14
N PRO A 133 -21.45 -8.24 -25.59
CA PRO A 133 -22.65 -9.01 -25.31
C PRO A 133 -22.94 -9.10 -23.80
N PRO A 134 -24.22 -9.10 -23.38
CA PRO A 134 -24.62 -9.18 -21.97
C PRO A 134 -24.09 -10.41 -21.22
N SER A 135 -23.74 -11.48 -21.94
CA SER A 135 -23.21 -12.73 -21.39
C SER A 135 -21.76 -12.61 -20.91
N ILE A 136 -21.00 -11.67 -21.45
CA ILE A 136 -19.62 -11.41 -21.05
C ILE A 136 -19.67 -10.27 -20.05
N ARG A 137 -19.24 -10.49 -18.80
CA ARG A 137 -19.16 -9.44 -17.76
C ARG A 137 -17.74 -9.00 -17.43
N GLN A 138 -16.73 -9.74 -17.88
CA GLN A 138 -15.34 -9.32 -17.76
C GLN A 138 -15.00 -8.32 -18.88
N ARG A 139 -14.19 -7.30 -18.57
CA ARG A 139 -13.80 -6.21 -19.47
C ARG A 139 -12.30 -5.98 -19.38
N LEU A 140 -11.72 -5.56 -20.50
CA LEU A 140 -10.44 -4.86 -20.51
C LEU A 140 -10.74 -3.36 -20.39
N ILE A 141 -10.11 -2.70 -19.42
CA ILE A 141 -10.11 -1.24 -19.29
C ILE A 141 -8.67 -0.73 -19.34
N TYR A 142 -8.54 0.54 -19.69
CA TYR A 142 -7.26 1.22 -19.82
C TYR A 142 -7.17 2.30 -18.74
N VAL A 143 -6.12 2.31 -17.93
CA VAL A 143 -5.91 3.36 -16.93
C VAL A 143 -4.76 4.24 -17.41
N LEU A 144 -5.08 5.47 -17.78
CA LEU A 144 -4.14 6.49 -18.22
C LEU A 144 -3.69 7.31 -17.01
N SER A 145 -2.39 7.52 -16.89
CA SER A 145 -1.76 8.42 -15.91
C SER A 145 -0.66 9.22 -16.58
N ILE A 146 -0.12 10.21 -15.87
CA ILE A 146 1.10 10.92 -16.26
C ILE A 146 2.19 10.53 -15.28
N ASP A 147 3.31 10.09 -15.82
CA ASP A 147 4.57 9.92 -15.08
C ASP A 147 5.57 10.97 -15.57
N HIS A 148 6.66 11.16 -14.84
CA HIS A 148 7.76 12.01 -15.24
C HIS A 148 8.94 11.11 -15.61
N GLY A 149 9.28 11.07 -16.90
CA GLY A 149 10.39 10.26 -17.40
C GLY A 149 11.74 10.66 -16.78
N VAL A 150 12.83 10.01 -17.18
CA VAL A 150 14.18 10.24 -16.60
C VAL A 150 14.62 11.71 -16.68
N LEU A 151 14.24 12.42 -17.75
CA LEU A 151 14.52 13.85 -17.92
C LEU A 151 13.45 14.76 -17.29
N GLY A 152 12.51 14.18 -16.53
CA GLY A 152 11.36 14.82 -15.89
C GLY A 152 10.31 15.37 -16.86
N SER A 153 10.30 14.94 -18.11
CA SER A 153 9.27 15.32 -19.09
C SER A 153 7.96 14.56 -18.77
N PRO A 154 6.79 15.20 -18.91
CA PRO A 154 5.50 14.55 -18.65
C PRO A 154 5.22 13.50 -19.73
N GLN A 155 5.21 12.23 -19.33
CA GLN A 155 5.00 11.10 -20.21
C GLN A 155 3.66 10.42 -19.88
N PRO A 156 2.79 10.18 -20.87
CA PRO A 156 1.57 9.42 -20.63
C PRO A 156 1.94 7.94 -20.42
N VAL A 157 1.33 7.32 -19.41
CA VAL A 157 1.52 5.90 -19.08
C VAL A 157 0.17 5.21 -19.09
N LEU A 158 0.12 4.05 -19.74
CA LEU A 158 -1.11 3.27 -19.89
C LEU A 158 -1.00 1.93 -19.16
N GLU A 159 -1.89 1.68 -18.21
CA GLU A 159 -2.04 0.38 -17.57
C GLU A 159 -3.22 -0.39 -18.15
N LEU A 160 -3.02 -1.68 -18.37
CA LEU A 160 -4.06 -2.60 -18.83
C LEU A 160 -4.64 -3.36 -17.65
N LYS A 161 -5.94 -3.21 -17.42
CA LYS A 161 -6.64 -3.88 -16.31
C LYS A 161 -7.77 -4.74 -16.83
N SER A 162 -7.84 -5.98 -16.35
CA SER A 162 -9.02 -6.82 -16.48
C SER A 162 -9.88 -6.70 -15.23
N VAL A 163 -11.16 -6.42 -15.42
CA VAL A 163 -12.12 -6.16 -14.34
C VAL A 163 -13.48 -6.76 -14.68
N ARG A 164 -14.23 -7.16 -13.65
CA ARG A 164 -15.58 -7.70 -13.81
C ARG A 164 -16.63 -6.62 -13.53
N LEU A 165 -17.63 -6.50 -14.39
CA LEU A 165 -18.85 -5.71 -14.14
C LEU A 165 -19.79 -6.46 -13.20
N LEU A 166 -20.23 -5.77 -12.15
CA LEU A 166 -21.18 -6.22 -11.14
C LEU A 166 -22.62 -6.00 -11.62
N LYS A 167 -23.58 -5.92 -10.69
CA LYS A 167 -24.93 -5.43 -11.01
C LYS A 167 -24.87 -3.90 -11.17
N ASP A 168 -25.76 -3.35 -11.98
CA ASP A 168 -25.88 -1.90 -12.24
C ASP A 168 -24.65 -1.27 -12.92
N ASP A 169 -23.91 -2.06 -13.71
CA ASP A 169 -22.72 -1.63 -14.49
C ASP A 169 -21.56 -1.03 -13.67
N ILE A 170 -21.53 -1.32 -12.38
CA ILE A 170 -20.43 -0.93 -11.47
C ILE A 170 -19.23 -1.89 -11.65
N LEU A 171 -18.01 -1.35 -11.61
CA LEU A 171 -16.78 -2.13 -11.66
C LEU A 171 -16.52 -2.85 -10.31
N SER A 172 -16.02 -4.08 -10.38
CA SER A 172 -15.55 -4.83 -9.22
C SER A 172 -14.27 -4.19 -8.64
N SER A 173 -14.21 -4.08 -7.31
CA SER A 173 -13.00 -3.66 -6.58
C SER A 173 -11.81 -4.61 -6.78
N THR A 174 -12.08 -5.89 -7.12
CA THR A 174 -11.03 -6.83 -7.53
C THR A 174 -10.65 -6.57 -8.97
N VAL A 175 -9.46 -5.99 -9.17
CA VAL A 175 -8.89 -5.63 -10.47
C VAL A 175 -7.56 -6.36 -10.66
N SER A 176 -7.31 -6.89 -11.85
CA SER A 176 -6.07 -7.61 -12.19
C SER A 176 -5.37 -6.97 -13.37
N ASN A 177 -4.03 -6.89 -13.34
CA ASN A 177 -3.24 -6.45 -14.50
C ASN A 177 -3.41 -7.44 -15.66
N TYR A 178 -3.43 -6.92 -16.89
CA TYR A 178 -3.50 -7.72 -18.11
C TYR A 178 -2.22 -7.55 -18.93
N ASP A 179 -1.53 -8.65 -19.25
CA ASP A 179 -0.35 -8.60 -20.13
C ASP A 179 -0.80 -8.52 -21.60
N PRO A 180 -0.38 -7.50 -22.38
CA PRO A 180 -0.78 -7.37 -23.79
C PRO A 180 -0.35 -8.55 -24.66
N GLN A 181 0.74 -9.26 -24.30
CA GLN A 181 1.20 -10.45 -25.02
C GLN A 181 0.17 -11.59 -24.94
N SER A 182 -0.62 -11.65 -23.86
CA SER A 182 -1.63 -12.70 -23.66
C SER A 182 -2.73 -12.69 -24.72
N ALA A 183 -2.97 -11.53 -25.34
CA ALA A 183 -3.96 -11.39 -26.41
C ALA A 183 -3.55 -12.08 -27.71
N PHE A 184 -2.27 -12.38 -27.90
CA PHE A 184 -1.73 -13.03 -29.09
C PHE A 184 -1.27 -14.47 -28.80
N SER A 185 -1.71 -15.04 -27.68
CA SER A 185 -1.52 -16.46 -27.36
C SER A 185 -2.49 -17.35 -28.14
N SER A 186 -2.28 -18.68 -28.09
CA SER A 186 -3.19 -19.65 -28.72
C SER A 186 -4.60 -19.67 -28.13
N THR A 187 -4.80 -19.08 -26.94
CA THR A 187 -6.10 -19.00 -26.25
C THR A 187 -6.33 -17.58 -25.71
N PRO A 188 -6.63 -16.61 -26.59
CA PRO A 188 -6.86 -15.24 -26.17
C PRO A 188 -8.08 -15.11 -25.25
N ALA A 189 -8.08 -14.07 -24.43
CA ALA A 189 -9.15 -13.85 -23.47
C ALA A 189 -10.48 -13.51 -24.17
N LYS A 190 -11.58 -14.17 -23.77
CA LYS A 190 -12.91 -14.00 -24.39
C LYS A 190 -13.51 -12.59 -24.26
N PHE A 191 -12.97 -11.78 -23.33
CA PHE A 191 -13.42 -10.41 -23.10
C PHE A 191 -12.74 -9.38 -24.01
N LEU A 192 -11.82 -9.79 -24.89
CA LEU A 192 -11.20 -8.89 -25.85
C LEU A 192 -12.17 -8.54 -26.98
N ARG A 193 -12.07 -7.31 -27.50
CA ARG A 193 -12.87 -6.76 -28.61
C ARG A 193 -11.98 -6.26 -29.74
N GLY A 194 -12.59 -5.94 -30.89
CA GLY A 194 -11.85 -5.52 -32.09
C GLY A 194 -10.93 -4.34 -31.84
N HIS A 195 -11.45 -3.28 -31.20
CA HIS A 195 -10.67 -2.12 -30.80
C HIS A 195 -9.52 -2.42 -29.82
N ASP A 196 -9.52 -3.55 -29.10
CA ASP A 196 -8.44 -3.87 -28.17
C ASP A 196 -7.17 -4.30 -28.90
N LEU A 197 -7.28 -5.05 -30.00
CA LEU A 197 -6.14 -5.68 -30.65
C LEU A 197 -5.12 -4.67 -31.22
N PRO A 198 -5.54 -3.58 -31.91
CA PRO A 198 -4.61 -2.54 -32.37
C PRO A 198 -3.86 -1.89 -31.19
N VAL A 199 -4.56 -1.58 -30.09
CA VAL A 199 -3.94 -1.01 -28.89
C VAL A 199 -2.87 -1.95 -28.35
N LEU A 200 -3.24 -3.21 -28.10
CA LEU A 200 -2.33 -4.20 -27.52
C LEU A 200 -1.12 -4.46 -28.42
N ARG A 201 -1.30 -4.43 -29.75
CA ARG A 201 -0.19 -4.57 -30.69
C ARG A 201 0.77 -3.39 -30.61
N ARG A 202 0.26 -2.15 -30.65
CA ARG A 202 1.09 -0.94 -30.53
C ARG A 202 1.86 -0.87 -29.20
N LEU A 203 1.23 -1.31 -28.11
CA LEU A 203 1.90 -1.42 -26.81
C LEU A 203 3.04 -2.44 -26.81
N LEU A 204 2.92 -3.54 -27.56
CA LEU A 204 4.01 -4.50 -27.74
C LEU A 204 5.15 -3.91 -28.60
N ASP A 205 4.83 -3.12 -29.62
CA ASP A 205 5.83 -2.42 -30.44
C ASP A 205 6.64 -1.42 -29.59
N LEU A 206 6.02 -0.78 -28.59
CA LEU A 206 6.68 0.11 -27.63
C LEU A 206 7.50 -0.63 -26.56
N ARG A 207 7.25 -1.93 -26.32
CA ARG A 207 7.90 -2.76 -25.28
C ARG A 207 9.40 -2.98 -25.53
N GLY A 208 9.90 -2.70 -26.74
CA GLY A 208 11.31 -2.86 -27.11
C GLY A 208 12.31 -1.98 -26.36
N LEU A 209 11.85 -0.97 -25.60
CA LEU A 209 12.72 0.00 -24.89
C LEU A 209 12.69 -0.10 -23.36
N TYR A 210 11.64 -0.71 -22.79
CA TYR A 210 11.45 -0.85 -21.34
C TYR A 210 10.99 -2.29 -21.07
N GLY A 211 11.79 -3.05 -20.32
CA GLY A 211 11.55 -4.47 -20.04
C GLY A 211 10.15 -4.78 -19.48
N HIS A 212 9.81 -6.07 -19.38
CA HIS A 212 8.50 -6.57 -18.93
C HIS A 212 7.86 -5.66 -17.87
N GLY A 213 6.73 -5.03 -18.23
CA GLY A 213 6.00 -4.03 -17.44
C GLY A 213 5.64 -4.49 -16.04
N GLY A 214 6.62 -4.48 -15.15
CA GLY A 214 6.49 -4.74 -13.73
C GLY A 214 5.81 -3.53 -13.09
N GLY A 215 4.50 -3.60 -12.91
CA GLY A 215 3.73 -2.75 -12.00
C GLY A 215 3.60 -1.25 -12.32
N ARG A 216 4.40 -0.67 -13.24
CA ARG A 216 4.40 0.78 -13.56
C ARG A 216 3.70 1.16 -14.87
N GLY A 217 2.96 0.24 -15.51
CA GLY A 217 2.27 0.50 -16.77
C GLY A 217 3.18 0.58 -18.00
N HIS A 218 2.60 0.97 -19.14
CA HIS A 218 3.26 1.07 -20.44
C HIS A 218 3.48 2.54 -20.82
N PRO A 219 4.72 3.05 -20.80
CA PRO A 219 5.00 4.43 -21.20
C PRO A 219 4.73 4.62 -22.69
N LEU A 220 3.97 5.65 -23.03
CA LEU A 220 3.64 6.02 -24.40
C LEU A 220 4.64 7.08 -24.88
N SER A 221 5.14 6.92 -26.10
CA SER A 221 6.10 7.85 -26.69
C SER A 221 6.02 7.84 -28.22
N GLY A 222 6.52 8.91 -28.83
CA GLY A 222 6.54 9.06 -30.29
C GLY A 222 5.15 9.06 -30.91
N GLU A 223 5.11 8.68 -32.19
CA GLU A 223 3.90 8.61 -33.01
C GLU A 223 3.00 7.46 -32.57
N THR A 224 3.60 6.30 -32.29
CA THR A 224 2.88 5.13 -31.77
C THR A 224 2.16 5.45 -30.46
N GLY A 225 2.75 6.28 -29.59
CA GLY A 225 2.10 6.71 -28.36
C GLY A 225 0.85 7.55 -28.60
N ALA A 226 0.87 8.47 -29.58
CA ALA A 226 -0.30 9.25 -29.96
C ALA A 226 -1.39 8.37 -30.60
N GLU A 227 -1.01 7.44 -31.49
CA GLU A 227 -1.95 6.45 -32.05
C GLU A 227 -2.64 5.63 -30.95
N VAL A 228 -1.88 5.18 -29.94
CA VAL A 228 -2.44 4.45 -28.80
C VAL A 228 -3.46 5.29 -28.04
N LEU A 229 -3.19 6.58 -27.80
CA LEU A 229 -4.12 7.47 -27.12
C LEU A 229 -5.44 7.61 -27.89
N GLU A 230 -5.39 7.76 -29.22
CA GLU A 230 -6.59 7.82 -30.07
C GLU A 230 -7.39 6.51 -29.98
N LEU A 231 -6.72 5.38 -30.12
CA LEU A 231 -7.35 4.06 -30.10
C LEU A 231 -8.01 3.76 -28.74
N VAL A 232 -7.36 4.08 -27.62
CA VAL A 232 -7.93 3.83 -26.29
C VAL A 232 -9.13 4.72 -26.00
N LEU A 233 -9.13 5.96 -26.47
CA LEU A 233 -10.27 6.87 -26.30
C LEU A 233 -11.47 6.43 -27.15
N ALA A 234 -11.22 5.94 -28.37
CA ALA A 234 -12.27 5.37 -29.22
C ALA A 234 -12.98 4.18 -28.57
N THR A 235 -12.32 3.47 -27.64
CA THR A 235 -12.95 2.35 -26.92
C THR A 235 -14.00 2.77 -25.89
N GLY A 236 -14.02 4.04 -25.46
CA GLY A 236 -14.85 4.52 -24.35
C GLY A 236 -14.51 3.90 -22.98
N ARG A 237 -13.38 3.19 -22.86
CA ARG A 237 -12.97 2.43 -21.65
C ARG A 237 -11.67 2.94 -21.03
N CYS A 238 -11.19 4.11 -21.46
CA CYS A 238 -10.03 4.78 -20.88
C CYS A 238 -10.42 5.52 -19.59
N ARG A 239 -9.71 5.28 -18.50
CA ARG A 239 -9.96 5.79 -17.15
C ARG A 239 -8.77 6.62 -16.69
N TRP A 240 -9.00 7.67 -15.92
CA TRP A 240 -7.91 8.51 -15.39
C TRP A 240 -7.42 8.07 -14.01
N GLN A 241 -6.10 7.88 -13.86
CA GLN A 241 -5.34 7.55 -12.64
C GLN A 241 -5.69 6.25 -11.90
N SER A 242 -6.94 5.79 -11.96
CA SER A 242 -7.41 4.59 -11.27
C SER A 242 -8.49 3.87 -12.08
N PRO A 243 -8.74 2.57 -11.84
CA PRO A 243 -9.83 1.82 -12.48
C PRO A 243 -11.21 2.47 -12.30
N ASP A 244 -11.45 3.08 -11.13
CA ASP A 244 -12.72 3.73 -10.78
C ASP A 244 -12.73 5.24 -11.13
N GLY A 245 -11.66 5.74 -11.74
CA GLY A 245 -11.52 7.12 -12.17
C GLY A 245 -12.51 7.53 -13.28
N PRO A 246 -12.57 8.82 -13.61
CA PRO A 246 -13.44 9.31 -14.68
C PRO A 246 -13.04 8.70 -16.03
N VAL A 247 -14.04 8.47 -16.89
CA VAL A 247 -13.80 8.00 -18.26
C VAL A 247 -13.31 9.16 -19.11
N MET A 248 -12.11 9.00 -19.68
CA MET A 248 -11.48 9.98 -20.55
C MET A 248 -12.11 9.96 -21.94
N ARG A 249 -12.39 11.14 -22.48
CA ARG A 249 -12.95 11.33 -23.82
C ARG A 249 -11.98 12.08 -24.72
N ALA A 250 -12.11 11.88 -26.03
CA ALA A 250 -11.38 12.68 -27.00
C ALA A 250 -11.85 14.14 -26.91
N GLY A 251 -10.90 15.06 -26.78
CA GLY A 251 -11.12 16.50 -26.80
C GLY A 251 -10.64 17.12 -28.12
N GLU A 252 -11.21 18.27 -28.47
CA GLU A 252 -10.77 19.05 -29.62
C GLU A 252 -9.30 19.50 -29.48
N PRO A 253 -8.57 19.68 -30.59
CA PRO A 253 -7.21 20.20 -30.54
C PRO A 253 -7.13 21.56 -29.83
N ARG A 254 -6.20 21.69 -28.88
CA ARG A 254 -5.95 22.94 -28.15
C ARG A 254 -4.63 23.58 -28.56
N ARG A 255 -4.52 24.89 -28.38
CA ARG A 255 -3.23 25.60 -28.50
C ARG A 255 -2.49 25.54 -27.17
N GLY A 256 -1.17 25.54 -27.25
CA GLY A 256 -0.29 25.62 -26.10
C GLY A 256 0.89 26.54 -26.36
N GLY A 257 1.46 27.08 -25.30
CA GLY A 257 2.69 27.87 -25.35
C GLY A 257 3.83 27.11 -24.68
N LEU A 258 5.01 27.10 -25.29
CA LEU A 258 6.21 26.60 -24.64
C LEU A 258 7.01 27.80 -24.12
N SER A 259 7.31 27.78 -22.82
CA SER A 259 8.16 28.77 -22.16
C SER A 259 9.22 28.06 -21.33
N TRP A 260 10.33 28.74 -21.05
CA TRP A 260 11.35 28.21 -20.16
C TRP A 260 11.14 28.74 -18.76
N THR A 261 11.07 27.84 -17.78
CA THR A 261 10.93 28.17 -16.38
C THR A 261 12.21 27.83 -15.65
N MET A 262 12.64 28.74 -14.78
CA MET A 262 13.80 28.55 -13.91
C MET A 262 13.39 27.73 -12.69
N MET A 263 14.09 26.63 -12.45
CA MET A 263 13.93 25.78 -11.27
C MET A 263 14.73 26.38 -10.10
N ASP A 264 14.46 25.95 -8.88
CA ASP A 264 15.15 26.42 -7.66
C ASP A 264 16.67 26.27 -7.73
N SER A 265 17.18 25.29 -8.49
CA SER A 265 18.61 25.10 -8.74
C SER A 265 19.25 26.17 -9.64
N GLY A 266 18.47 27.10 -10.19
CA GLY A 266 18.89 28.02 -11.24
C GLY A 266 18.78 27.44 -12.65
N ALA A 267 18.77 26.11 -12.79
CA ALA A 267 18.65 25.47 -14.09
C ALA A 267 17.28 25.74 -14.72
N GLN A 268 17.24 25.87 -16.04
CA GLN A 268 16.00 26.14 -16.78
C GLN A 268 15.49 24.89 -17.47
N LYS A 269 14.16 24.77 -17.55
CA LYS A 269 13.48 23.69 -18.24
C LYS A 269 12.27 24.20 -19.03
N PRO A 270 11.97 23.65 -20.22
CA PRO A 270 10.73 23.96 -20.92
C PRO A 270 9.51 23.50 -20.11
N VAL A 271 8.51 24.37 -20.04
CA VAL A 271 7.18 24.11 -19.51
C VAL A 271 6.19 24.48 -20.60
N VAL A 272 5.17 23.64 -20.78
CA VAL A 272 4.13 23.87 -21.78
C VAL A 272 2.83 24.23 -21.07
N SER A 273 2.31 25.40 -21.39
CA SER A 273 0.96 25.81 -21.02
C SER A 273 -0.06 25.30 -22.04
N VAL A 274 -1.27 24.99 -21.57
CA VAL A 274 -2.39 24.54 -22.41
C VAL A 274 -3.53 25.55 -22.26
N GLU A 275 -4.02 26.07 -23.39
CA GLU A 275 -5.19 26.97 -23.40
C GLU A 275 -6.42 26.24 -22.84
N GLY A 276 -7.17 26.88 -21.94
CA GLY A 276 -8.31 26.24 -21.26
C GLY A 276 -7.93 25.26 -20.15
N GLY A 277 -6.64 25.12 -19.82
CA GLY A 277 -6.15 24.29 -18.73
C GLY A 277 -5.80 22.85 -19.14
N GLY A 278 -5.22 22.11 -18.20
CA GLY A 278 -4.71 20.75 -18.41
C GLY A 278 -3.19 20.67 -18.49
N SER A 279 -2.69 19.44 -18.56
CA SER A 279 -1.26 19.12 -18.58
C SER A 279 -0.83 18.64 -19.97
N ALA A 280 0.23 19.20 -20.51
CA ALA A 280 0.82 18.70 -21.75
C ALA A 280 1.55 17.37 -21.52
N VAL A 281 1.51 16.47 -22.49
CA VAL A 281 2.18 15.16 -22.46
C VAL A 281 2.99 14.92 -23.74
N CYS A 282 4.17 14.32 -23.59
CA CYS A 282 5.17 14.17 -24.65
C CYS A 282 4.92 12.92 -25.52
N VAL A 283 4.07 13.08 -26.54
CA VAL A 283 3.92 12.17 -27.69
C VAL A 283 4.09 12.96 -29.00
N VAL A 284 4.01 12.33 -30.17
CA VAL A 284 4.11 13.02 -31.47
C VAL A 284 2.83 12.79 -32.28
N PRO A 285 2.02 13.82 -32.59
CA PRO A 285 2.12 15.20 -32.07
C PRO A 285 1.95 15.25 -30.55
N PRO A 286 2.39 16.33 -29.86
CA PRO A 286 2.11 16.51 -28.43
C PRO A 286 0.61 16.50 -28.13
N TRP A 287 0.25 16.06 -26.93
CA TRP A 287 -1.15 16.01 -26.47
C TRP A 287 -1.32 16.80 -25.17
N TYR A 288 -2.56 17.14 -24.83
CA TYR A 288 -2.94 17.61 -23.51
C TYR A 288 -3.82 16.58 -22.82
N VAL A 289 -3.80 16.59 -21.49
CA VAL A 289 -4.71 15.86 -20.62
C VAL A 289 -5.35 16.83 -19.64
N ASP A 290 -6.66 16.98 -19.74
CA ASP A 290 -7.49 17.79 -18.85
C ASP A 290 -8.28 16.86 -17.94
N ALA A 291 -7.72 16.60 -16.76
CA ALA A 291 -8.31 15.70 -15.77
C ALA A 291 -9.63 16.23 -15.20
N ALA A 292 -9.79 17.55 -15.12
CA ALA A 292 -10.99 18.17 -14.57
C ALA A 292 -12.19 18.00 -15.51
N ALA A 293 -11.97 18.18 -16.81
CA ALA A 293 -12.98 17.95 -17.84
C ALA A 293 -13.05 16.49 -18.33
N ALA A 294 -12.15 15.62 -17.86
CA ALA A 294 -12.00 14.23 -18.30
C ALA A 294 -11.85 14.11 -19.84
N VAL A 295 -11.07 15.01 -20.43
CA VAL A 295 -10.78 15.02 -21.87
C VAL A 295 -9.28 15.07 -22.13
N CYS A 296 -8.84 14.47 -23.22
CA CYS A 296 -7.49 14.63 -23.73
C CYS A 296 -7.49 14.64 -25.25
N GLY A 297 -6.53 15.34 -25.84
CA GLY A 297 -6.48 15.53 -27.28
C GLY A 297 -5.19 16.16 -27.76
N PRO A 298 -5.05 16.41 -29.07
CA PRO A 298 -3.85 16.98 -29.65
C PRO A 298 -3.56 18.41 -29.15
N LEU A 299 -2.28 18.73 -29.00
CA LEU A 299 -1.79 20.04 -28.55
C LEU A 299 -0.89 20.68 -29.61
N GLN A 300 -1.18 21.93 -29.96
CA GLN A 300 -0.47 22.70 -30.98
C GLN A 300 0.43 23.77 -30.34
N ILE A 301 1.76 23.68 -30.54
CA ILE A 301 2.77 24.54 -29.91
C ILE A 301 3.37 25.58 -30.89
N GLY A 302 2.77 25.75 -32.07
CA GLY A 302 3.22 26.75 -33.05
C GLY A 302 4.52 26.41 -33.80
N VAL A 303 5.02 25.17 -33.67
CA VAL A 303 6.13 24.58 -34.44
C VAL A 303 5.76 23.19 -34.93
N PRO A 304 6.48 22.61 -35.91
CA PRO A 304 6.19 21.24 -36.37
C PRO A 304 6.15 20.22 -35.22
N PRO A 305 5.25 19.23 -35.23
CA PRO A 305 5.00 18.38 -34.06
C PRO A 305 6.21 17.61 -33.53
N ARG A 306 7.10 17.13 -34.42
CA ARG A 306 8.35 16.47 -34.04
C ARG A 306 9.30 17.45 -33.32
N VAL A 307 9.37 18.70 -33.78
CA VAL A 307 10.19 19.75 -33.15
C VAL A 307 9.61 20.09 -31.78
N ALA A 308 8.29 20.26 -31.67
CA ALA A 308 7.61 20.49 -30.41
C ALA A 308 7.93 19.41 -29.38
N ALA A 309 7.79 18.13 -29.76
CA ALA A 309 8.06 17.01 -28.86
C ALA A 309 9.52 16.93 -28.40
N VAL A 310 10.49 17.30 -29.25
CA VAL A 310 11.91 17.38 -28.87
C VAL A 310 12.16 18.54 -27.92
N LEU A 311 11.60 19.72 -28.19
CA LEU A 311 11.73 20.89 -27.32
C LEU A 311 11.14 20.60 -25.93
N MET A 312 9.98 19.95 -25.85
CA MET A 312 9.35 19.56 -24.56
C MET A 312 10.20 18.59 -23.73
N GLN A 313 11.07 17.83 -24.38
CA GLN A 313 11.95 16.85 -23.73
C GLN A 313 13.35 17.40 -23.45
N ALA A 314 13.57 18.71 -23.62
CA ALA A 314 14.87 19.30 -23.35
C ALA A 314 15.28 19.03 -21.88
N PRO A 315 16.55 18.65 -21.64
CA PRO A 315 17.04 18.44 -20.29
C PRO A 315 17.05 19.75 -19.50
N ALA A 316 17.20 19.64 -18.18
CA ALA A 316 17.51 20.81 -17.35
C ALA A 316 18.84 21.44 -17.81
N ILE A 317 18.82 22.75 -18.07
CA ILE A 317 19.98 23.49 -18.59
C ILE A 317 20.53 24.37 -17.48
N GLU A 318 21.78 24.14 -17.07
CA GLU A 318 22.42 24.94 -16.03
C GLU A 318 22.65 26.38 -16.48
N PRO A 319 22.62 27.39 -15.58
CA PRO A 319 22.75 28.81 -15.95
C PRO A 319 23.92 29.15 -16.86
N GLN A 320 25.09 28.55 -16.61
CA GLN A 320 26.29 28.74 -17.44
C GLN A 320 26.17 28.18 -18.87
N GLN A 321 25.25 27.25 -19.09
CA GLN A 321 24.99 26.61 -20.38
C GLN A 321 23.89 27.31 -21.19
N VAL A 322 23.14 28.21 -20.55
CA VAL A 322 21.97 28.87 -21.16
C VAL A 322 22.38 29.72 -22.37
N VAL A 323 23.37 30.61 -22.21
CA VAL A 323 23.83 31.50 -23.30
C VAL A 323 24.31 30.71 -24.53
N PRO A 324 25.24 29.73 -24.41
CA PRO A 324 25.69 28.96 -25.58
C PRO A 324 24.58 28.09 -26.19
N LEU A 325 23.64 27.57 -25.40
CA LEU A 325 22.49 26.85 -25.93
C LEU A 325 21.54 27.78 -26.70
N ARG A 326 21.23 28.96 -26.13
CA ARG A 326 20.35 29.97 -26.73
C ARG A 326 20.87 30.39 -28.10
N GLY A 327 22.17 30.65 -28.25
CA GLY A 327 22.78 30.95 -29.55
C GLY A 327 22.58 29.84 -30.58
N LYS A 328 22.87 28.58 -30.20
CA LYS A 328 22.68 27.40 -31.08
C LYS A 328 21.22 27.15 -31.45
N LEU A 329 20.27 27.45 -30.55
CA LEU A 329 18.85 27.31 -30.82
C LEU A 329 18.33 28.44 -31.70
N ALA A 330 18.79 29.69 -31.50
CA ALA A 330 18.44 30.83 -32.34
C ALA A 330 18.83 30.61 -33.81
N GLU A 331 20.01 30.04 -34.08
CA GLU A 331 20.45 29.65 -35.43
C GLU A 331 19.51 28.62 -36.10
N ARG A 332 18.91 27.73 -35.31
CA ARG A 332 18.06 26.62 -35.80
C ARG A 332 16.58 27.00 -35.86
N LEU A 333 16.17 28.00 -35.09
CA LEU A 333 14.80 28.44 -34.91
C LEU A 333 14.70 29.98 -35.04
N PRO A 334 15.12 30.56 -36.19
CA PRO A 334 15.27 32.02 -36.34
C PRO A 334 13.96 32.79 -36.14
N ASP A 335 12.82 32.21 -36.53
CA ASP A 335 11.50 32.84 -36.39
C ASP A 335 10.79 32.52 -35.06
N HIS A 336 11.46 31.83 -34.14
CA HIS A 336 10.86 31.35 -32.89
C HIS A 336 11.68 31.72 -31.63
N GLU A 337 12.12 32.98 -31.53
CA GLU A 337 12.88 33.48 -30.38
C GLU A 337 12.16 33.28 -29.02
N HIS A 338 10.83 33.26 -29.03
CA HIS A 338 9.99 33.03 -27.85
C HIS A 338 10.10 31.61 -27.29
N LEU A 339 10.66 30.65 -28.04
CA LEU A 339 10.89 29.26 -27.60
C LEU A 339 12.28 29.05 -26.99
N LEU A 340 13.10 30.09 -26.91
CA LEU A 340 14.46 30.02 -26.41
C LEU A 340 14.52 30.16 -24.89
N PRO A 341 15.50 29.53 -24.21
CA PRO A 341 15.76 29.73 -22.78
C PRO A 341 15.89 31.21 -22.40
N LEU A 342 15.41 31.58 -21.22
CA LEU A 342 15.50 32.94 -20.70
C LEU A 342 16.96 33.31 -20.43
N GLU A 343 17.40 34.50 -20.84
CA GLU A 343 18.77 34.93 -20.54
C GLU A 343 18.93 35.13 -19.02
N PRO A 344 19.91 34.47 -18.38
CA PRO A 344 20.06 34.54 -16.93
C PRO A 344 20.58 35.91 -16.51
N SER A 345 19.96 36.53 -15.50
CA SER A 345 20.53 37.69 -14.82
C SER A 345 21.82 37.29 -14.09
N PRO A 346 22.85 38.17 -14.00
CA PRO A 346 24.04 37.89 -13.21
C PRO A 346 23.65 37.53 -11.77
N PRO A 347 24.25 36.48 -11.18
CA PRO A 347 23.87 36.06 -9.84
C PRO A 347 24.27 37.11 -8.80
N GLN A 348 23.33 37.46 -7.93
CA GLN A 348 23.61 38.29 -6.76
C GLN A 348 24.36 37.45 -5.71
N ILE A 349 25.46 37.98 -5.19
CA ILE A 349 26.24 37.29 -4.16
C ILE A 349 25.62 37.56 -2.80
N ILE A 350 25.29 36.50 -2.06
CA ILE A 350 24.84 36.54 -0.68
C ILE A 350 25.97 36.00 0.21
N GLY A 351 26.37 36.78 1.20
CA GLY A 351 27.34 36.37 2.23
C GLY A 351 26.85 36.73 3.62
N GLY A 352 27.64 36.37 4.64
CA GLY A 352 27.33 36.61 6.04
C GLY A 352 27.15 35.32 6.86
N PRO A 353 26.95 35.44 8.19
CA PRO A 353 26.80 34.27 9.05
C PRO A 353 25.47 33.54 8.79
N PRO A 354 25.49 32.19 8.66
CA PRO A 354 24.27 31.42 8.47
C PRO A 354 23.39 31.38 9.72
N THR A 355 22.08 31.47 9.53
CA THR A 355 21.10 31.12 10.57
C THR A 355 20.80 29.62 10.49
N PRO A 356 21.02 28.85 11.58
CA PRO A 356 20.75 27.42 11.55
C PRO A 356 19.25 27.16 11.65
N ILE A 357 18.75 26.27 10.79
CA ILE A 357 17.35 25.85 10.73
C ILE A 357 17.29 24.35 11.03
N LEU A 358 16.41 23.96 11.94
CA LEU A 358 16.07 22.57 12.20
C LEU A 358 14.61 22.32 11.80
N LEU A 359 14.41 21.60 10.70
CA LEU A 359 13.09 21.19 10.23
C LEU A 359 12.74 19.81 10.78
N LEU A 360 11.64 19.72 11.53
CA LEU A 360 11.11 18.49 12.12
C LEU A 360 9.94 18.01 11.26
N ALA A 361 10.09 16.83 10.65
CA ALA A 361 9.20 16.31 9.61
C ALA A 361 8.95 14.80 9.76
N ARG A 362 7.93 14.27 9.09
CA ARG A 362 7.76 12.82 8.96
C ARG A 362 8.31 12.32 7.63
N ARG A 363 8.83 11.10 7.63
CA ARG A 363 9.43 10.46 6.46
C ARG A 363 8.90 9.05 6.26
N LYS A 364 8.34 8.81 5.08
CA LYS A 364 8.01 7.46 4.61
C LYS A 364 9.27 6.70 4.22
N VAL A 365 9.59 5.64 4.96
CA VAL A 365 10.70 4.73 4.75
C VAL A 365 10.21 3.31 4.50
N ARG A 366 11.00 2.50 3.80
CA ARG A 366 10.70 1.07 3.60
C ARG A 366 11.69 0.24 4.40
N PRO A 367 11.26 -0.75 5.19
CA PRO A 367 12.20 -1.64 5.87
C PRO A 367 13.06 -2.42 4.86
N VAL A 368 14.34 -2.62 5.19
CA VAL A 368 15.25 -3.46 4.38
C VAL A 368 15.36 -4.85 4.99
N TYR A 369 15.15 -5.88 4.15
CA TYR A 369 15.41 -7.27 4.54
C TYR A 369 16.91 -7.55 4.69
N GLY A 370 17.26 -8.37 5.68
CA GLY A 370 18.37 -9.30 5.53
C GLY A 370 17.96 -10.43 4.57
N SER A 371 18.59 -10.49 3.38
CA SER A 371 18.76 -11.61 2.44
C SER A 371 17.66 -12.69 2.21
N CYS A 372 16.40 -12.54 2.64
CA CYS A 372 15.33 -13.52 2.40
C CYS A 372 14.29 -13.01 1.37
N SER A 373 14.37 -13.56 0.16
CA SER A 373 13.66 -13.16 -1.08
C SER A 373 12.15 -13.48 -1.14
N TRP A 374 11.58 -14.18 -0.15
CA TRP A 374 10.24 -14.79 -0.27
C TRP A 374 9.13 -14.13 0.56
N ALA A 375 9.45 -13.11 1.36
CA ALA A 375 8.46 -12.41 2.17
C ALA A 375 8.03 -11.10 1.47
N MET A 376 6.72 -10.84 1.47
CA MET A 376 6.15 -9.59 0.97
C MET A 376 6.78 -8.43 1.76
N PRO A 377 7.37 -7.41 1.11
CA PRO A 377 7.96 -6.29 1.81
C PRO A 377 6.92 -5.65 2.75
N PRO A 378 7.31 -5.33 4.01
CA PRO A 378 6.41 -4.64 4.92
C PRO A 378 5.88 -3.36 4.27
N ALA A 379 4.67 -2.96 4.68
CA ALA A 379 4.14 -1.67 4.28
C ALA A 379 5.14 -0.55 4.62
N PRO A 380 5.26 0.50 3.79
CA PRO A 380 6.06 1.67 4.12
C PRO A 380 5.67 2.20 5.50
N GLN A 381 6.66 2.48 6.33
CA GLN A 381 6.48 3.08 7.64
C GLN A 381 6.74 4.57 7.55
N ASP A 382 6.10 5.35 8.41
CA ASP A 382 6.29 6.80 8.46
C ASP A 382 6.95 7.15 9.79
N ILE A 383 8.17 7.67 9.75
CA ILE A 383 9.01 7.89 10.93
C ILE A 383 9.34 9.38 11.12
N PRO A 384 9.46 9.88 12.36
CA PRO A 384 9.90 11.24 12.64
C PRO A 384 11.40 11.43 12.33
N VAL A 385 11.74 12.55 11.67
CA VAL A 385 13.10 12.93 11.28
C VAL A 385 13.35 14.42 11.51
N ALA A 386 14.61 14.79 11.77
CA ALA A 386 15.08 16.17 11.77
C ALA A 386 16.00 16.44 10.58
N ARG A 387 15.85 17.60 9.92
CA ARG A 387 16.73 18.06 8.85
C ARG A 387 17.42 19.35 9.27
N LEU A 388 18.76 19.33 9.25
CA LEU A 388 19.56 20.53 9.45
C LEU A 388 19.73 21.28 8.13
N ALA A 389 19.46 22.57 8.16
CA ALA A 389 19.70 23.50 7.07
C ALA A 389 20.29 24.83 7.58
N PHE A 390 20.78 25.65 6.67
CA PHE A 390 21.39 26.94 6.95
C PHE A 390 20.79 28.02 6.05
N ALA A 391 20.16 29.03 6.64
CA ALA A 391 19.66 30.19 5.92
C ALA A 391 20.77 31.23 5.72
N TYR A 392 20.90 31.69 4.47
CA TYR A 392 21.71 32.82 4.04
C TYR A 392 20.77 33.83 3.36
N GLY A 393 20.28 34.81 4.14
CA GLY A 393 19.24 35.72 3.66
C GLY A 393 17.98 34.95 3.26
N PRO A 394 17.52 35.04 2.01
CA PRO A 394 16.32 34.33 1.55
C PRO A 394 16.60 32.88 1.10
N VAL A 395 17.87 32.47 0.96
CA VAL A 395 18.24 31.13 0.49
C VAL A 395 18.44 30.18 1.67
N ILE A 396 17.80 29.00 1.63
CA ILE A 396 17.98 27.93 2.63
C ILE A 396 18.78 26.78 2.02
N LEU A 397 19.92 26.45 2.64
CA LEU A 397 20.83 25.40 2.20
C LEU A 397 20.73 24.17 3.08
N PRO A 398 20.46 22.97 2.53
CA PRO A 398 20.60 21.72 3.27
C PRO A 398 22.02 21.54 3.81
N ALA A 399 22.16 21.07 5.04
CA ALA A 399 23.48 20.87 5.65
C ALA A 399 24.32 19.80 4.95
N ASN A 400 23.70 18.88 4.22
CA ASN A 400 24.38 17.86 3.42
C ASN A 400 24.89 18.38 2.05
N ASP A 401 24.56 19.61 1.66
CA ASP A 401 24.97 20.19 0.38
C ASP A 401 26.50 20.35 0.32
N GLN A 402 27.12 19.74 -0.69
CA GLN A 402 28.57 19.73 -0.91
C GLN A 402 29.06 20.88 -1.79
N ARG A 403 28.17 21.62 -2.45
CA ARG A 403 28.53 22.72 -3.36
C ARG A 403 29.20 23.86 -2.57
N GLU A 404 30.34 24.34 -3.06
CA GLU A 404 31.07 25.46 -2.45
C GLU A 404 30.41 26.82 -2.73
N LYS A 405 30.01 27.04 -3.99
CA LYS A 405 29.29 28.23 -4.46
C LYS A 405 27.95 27.81 -5.07
N PRO A 406 26.97 27.41 -4.25
CA PRO A 406 25.71 26.96 -4.77
C PRO A 406 24.93 28.14 -5.37
N LEU A 407 24.34 27.90 -6.53
CA LEU A 407 23.55 28.83 -7.31
C LEU A 407 22.07 28.47 -7.18
N PHE A 408 21.22 29.46 -6.93
CA PHE A 408 19.79 29.30 -6.74
C PHE A 408 19.00 30.30 -7.54
N ALA A 409 17.75 29.96 -7.84
CA ALA A 409 16.78 30.91 -8.33
C ALA A 409 15.70 31.15 -7.29
N GLU A 410 15.39 32.42 -7.04
CA GLU A 410 14.22 32.80 -6.26
C GLU A 410 13.55 34.01 -6.92
N HIS A 411 12.23 33.92 -7.15
CA HIS A 411 11.46 34.96 -7.85
C HIS A 411 12.08 35.42 -9.19
N GLY A 412 12.68 34.48 -9.94
CA GLY A 412 13.31 34.74 -11.23
C GLY A 412 14.68 35.42 -11.17
N ARG A 413 15.29 35.56 -9.99
CA ARG A 413 16.64 36.10 -9.81
C ARG A 413 17.59 35.00 -9.37
N LEU A 414 18.82 35.05 -9.91
CA LEU A 414 19.87 34.12 -9.52
C LEU A 414 20.65 34.64 -8.30
N PHE A 415 20.95 33.75 -7.36
CA PHE A 415 21.72 34.03 -6.16
C PHE A 415 22.87 33.03 -6.02
N THR A 416 24.06 33.53 -5.73
CA THR A 416 25.22 32.70 -5.35
C THR A 416 25.50 32.91 -3.87
N VAL A 417 25.55 31.83 -3.10
CA VAL A 417 25.86 31.92 -1.66
C VAL A 417 27.37 31.69 -1.43
N GLU A 418 28.03 32.63 -0.76
CA GLU A 418 29.36 32.43 -0.20
C GLU A 418 29.23 31.82 1.19
N ARG A 419 29.48 30.51 1.29
CA ARG A 419 29.22 29.73 2.50
C ARG A 419 30.31 29.94 3.56
N ASP A 420 29.90 30.25 4.78
CA ASP A 420 30.76 30.18 5.96
C ASP A 420 30.75 28.75 6.52
N ARG A 421 31.57 27.88 5.92
CA ARG A 421 31.73 26.48 6.34
C ARG A 421 32.22 26.32 7.78
N THR A 422 32.92 27.33 8.30
CA THR A 422 33.43 27.29 9.67
C THR A 422 32.26 27.42 10.65
N MET A 423 31.35 28.36 10.40
CA MET A 423 30.15 28.54 11.20
C MET A 423 29.17 27.37 11.06
N GLU A 424 28.93 26.88 9.84
CA GLU A 424 28.07 25.71 9.60
C GLU A 424 28.54 24.48 10.39
N ASN A 425 29.85 24.21 10.39
CA ASN A 425 30.43 23.10 11.14
C ASN A 425 30.36 23.30 12.66
N ARG A 426 30.52 24.54 13.14
CA ARG A 426 30.32 24.86 14.56
C ARG A 426 28.88 24.61 14.99
N GLN A 427 27.90 25.05 14.20
CA GLN A 427 26.47 24.81 14.47
C GLN A 427 26.11 23.33 14.42
N ARG A 428 26.66 22.56 13.47
CA ARG A 428 26.49 21.10 13.44
C ARG A 428 26.99 20.40 14.71
N LYS A 429 28.18 20.79 15.19
CA LYS A 429 28.74 20.27 16.44
C LYS A 429 27.89 20.69 17.65
N ARG A 430 27.37 21.93 17.64
CA ARG A 430 26.46 22.43 18.70
C ARG A 430 25.17 21.62 18.77
N LEU A 431 24.57 21.27 17.64
CA LEU A 431 23.36 20.42 17.59
C LEU A 431 23.64 19.02 18.13
N ALA A 432 24.74 18.39 17.70
CA ALA A 432 25.14 17.07 18.22
C ALA A 432 25.44 17.09 19.72
N ALA A 433 25.93 18.22 20.26
CA ALA A 433 26.13 18.42 21.70
C ALA A 433 24.83 18.77 22.45
N ALA A 434 23.79 19.24 21.75
CA ALA A 434 22.49 19.55 22.35
C ALA A 434 21.71 18.27 22.68
N ASP A 435 21.79 17.27 21.80
CA ASP A 435 21.26 15.93 22.05
C ASP A 435 22.14 14.87 21.36
N ALA A 436 22.85 14.07 22.17
CA ALA A 436 23.76 13.05 21.69
C ALA A 436 23.04 11.87 21.00
N ARG A 437 21.71 11.77 21.13
CA ARG A 437 20.89 10.73 20.49
C ARG A 437 20.61 11.03 19.03
N LEU A 438 20.81 12.27 18.58
CA LEU A 438 20.66 12.64 17.17
C LEU A 438 21.73 11.95 16.32
N ALA A 439 21.31 10.95 15.55
CA ALA A 439 22.14 10.18 14.65
C ALA A 439 21.69 10.34 13.20
N ALA A 440 22.61 10.15 12.25
CA ALA A 440 22.26 10.13 10.84
C ALA A 440 21.34 8.95 10.53
N ILE A 441 20.26 9.18 9.79
CA ILE A 441 19.28 8.13 9.44
C ILE A 441 19.92 6.94 8.73
N GLN A 442 21.02 7.14 8.00
CA GLN A 442 21.78 6.07 7.34
C GLN A 442 22.47 5.10 8.29
N ALA A 443 22.70 5.49 9.54
CA ALA A 443 23.22 4.61 10.56
C ALA A 443 22.14 3.67 11.12
N HIS A 444 20.86 3.89 10.79
CA HIS A 444 19.75 3.06 11.26
C HIS A 444 19.64 1.78 10.41
N PRO A 445 19.92 0.59 10.96
CA PRO A 445 20.07 -0.65 10.20
C PRO A 445 18.75 -1.21 9.62
N ALA A 446 17.60 -0.69 10.07
CA ALA A 446 16.29 -1.25 9.74
C ALA A 446 15.68 -0.77 8.40
N TYR A 447 16.17 0.32 7.80
CA TYR A 447 15.45 1.00 6.72
C TYR A 447 16.26 1.17 5.43
N GLY A 448 15.57 0.96 4.30
CA GLY A 448 16.00 1.34 2.97
C GLY A 448 15.65 2.79 2.73
N LEU A 449 16.69 3.59 2.55
CA LEU A 449 16.57 5.03 2.43
C LEU A 449 16.50 5.45 0.96
N PRO A 450 15.54 6.32 0.60
CA PRO A 450 15.57 6.92 -0.71
C PRO A 450 16.80 7.83 -0.84
N PRO A 451 17.32 8.08 -2.06
CA PRO A 451 18.57 8.81 -2.27
C PRO A 451 18.59 10.23 -1.66
N ASP A 452 17.43 10.86 -1.56
CA ASP A 452 17.20 12.21 -1.00
C ASP A 452 17.16 12.24 0.54
N ALA A 453 16.99 11.09 1.21
CA ALA A 453 17.01 11.02 2.68
C ALA A 453 18.43 11.11 3.28
N ARG A 454 19.47 11.27 2.45
CA ARG A 454 20.85 11.34 2.95
C ARG A 454 21.05 12.61 3.79
N GLY A 455 21.39 12.47 5.06
CA GLY A 455 21.69 13.61 5.94
C GLY A 455 20.52 14.09 6.80
N GLU A 456 19.38 13.38 6.75
CA GLU A 456 18.36 13.47 7.80
C GLU A 456 18.88 12.83 9.09
N LEU A 457 18.38 13.32 10.22
CA LEU A 457 18.71 12.87 11.56
C LEU A 457 17.50 12.18 12.18
N VAL A 458 17.74 11.14 12.96
CA VAL A 458 16.77 10.44 13.80
C VAL A 458 17.30 10.42 15.23
N LEU A 459 16.41 10.30 16.21
CA LEU A 459 16.81 9.93 17.56
C LEU A 459 17.03 8.42 17.56
N ALA A 460 18.22 7.99 17.98
CA ALA A 460 18.67 6.59 17.88
C ALA A 460 18.16 5.68 19.00
N ASP A 461 17.29 6.18 19.88
CA ASP A 461 16.64 5.42 20.95
C ASP A 461 15.28 4.87 20.50
N ASP A 462 14.94 3.67 20.99
CA ASP A 462 13.62 3.05 20.78
C ASP A 462 12.54 3.65 21.71
N ASP A 463 12.80 4.80 22.36
CA ASP A 463 11.90 5.46 23.31
C ASP A 463 10.80 6.25 22.55
N PRO A 464 9.51 5.89 22.68
CA PRO A 464 8.41 6.63 22.07
C PRO A 464 8.32 8.09 22.52
N LEU A 465 8.91 8.44 23.67
CA LEU A 465 8.94 9.80 24.21
C LEU A 465 10.19 10.59 23.81
N ALA A 466 11.09 10.03 23.01
CA ALA A 466 12.33 10.68 22.63
C ALA A 466 12.12 12.05 21.95
N TRP A 467 11.21 12.09 20.98
CA TRP A 467 10.87 13.33 20.25
C TRP A 467 10.06 14.32 21.08
N PRO A 468 9.00 13.92 21.82
CA PRO A 468 8.37 14.80 22.81
C PRO A 468 9.37 15.43 23.79
N ARG A 469 10.31 14.64 24.33
CA ARG A 469 11.35 15.15 25.22
C ARG A 469 12.28 16.14 24.53
N PHE A 470 12.69 15.84 23.29
CA PHE A 470 13.49 16.78 22.48
C PHE A 470 12.77 18.12 22.29
N LEU A 471 11.47 18.10 22.01
CA LEU A 471 10.66 19.31 21.79
C LEU A 471 10.51 20.16 23.06
N VAL A 472 10.45 19.54 24.24
CA VAL A 472 10.29 20.25 25.52
C VAL A 472 11.65 20.73 26.07
N GLU A 473 12.69 19.90 26.00
CA GLU A 473 13.96 20.18 26.69
C GLU A 473 15.03 20.84 25.81
N VAL A 474 15.10 20.47 24.53
CA VAL A 474 16.21 20.83 23.65
C VAL A 474 15.81 21.95 22.69
N ALA A 475 14.62 21.85 22.08
CA ALA A 475 14.16 22.82 21.09
C ALA A 475 14.07 24.26 21.64
N PRO A 476 13.56 24.54 22.85
CA PRO A 476 13.50 25.91 23.37
C PRO A 476 14.89 26.53 23.57
N ARG A 477 15.84 25.78 24.13
CA ARG A 477 17.24 26.22 24.31
C ARG A 477 17.92 26.57 22.99
N LEU A 478 17.68 25.76 21.95
CA LEU A 478 18.19 26.07 20.62
C LEU A 478 17.56 27.35 20.05
N ARG A 479 16.25 27.59 20.27
CA ARG A 479 15.60 28.84 19.84
C ARG A 479 16.20 30.07 20.52
N GLU A 480 16.49 30.00 21.82
CA GLU A 480 17.18 31.08 22.57
C GLU A 480 18.57 31.38 22.00
N GLU A 481 19.27 30.37 21.49
CA GLU A 481 20.57 30.50 20.81
C GLU A 481 20.45 31.02 19.36
N GLY A 482 19.26 31.36 18.89
CA GLY A 482 19.01 31.90 17.56
C GLY A 482 18.77 30.85 16.47
N TRP A 483 18.47 29.60 16.85
CA TRP A 483 18.05 28.58 15.89
C TRP A 483 16.58 28.78 15.49
N ARG A 484 16.30 28.62 14.20
CA ARG A 484 14.93 28.56 13.70
C ARG A 484 14.49 27.10 13.68
N ILE A 485 13.45 26.77 14.43
CA ILE A 485 12.89 25.40 14.50
C ILE A 485 11.52 25.40 13.84
N GLU A 486 11.39 24.64 12.77
CA GLU A 486 10.15 24.49 12.01
C GLU A 486 9.60 23.08 12.21
N ILE A 487 8.29 22.97 12.49
CA ILE A 487 7.64 21.69 12.80
C ILE A 487 6.53 21.47 11.77
N GLU A 488 6.64 20.39 11.00
CA GLU A 488 5.62 20.00 10.03
C GLU A 488 4.34 19.53 10.75
N PRO A 489 3.15 19.85 10.24
CA PRO A 489 1.90 19.32 10.78
C PRO A 489 1.93 17.78 10.88
N GLY A 490 1.59 17.26 12.06
CA GLY A 490 1.59 15.81 12.32
C GLY A 490 2.94 15.21 12.72
N PHE A 491 4.01 16.01 12.86
CA PHE A 491 5.33 15.53 13.31
C PHE A 491 5.26 14.76 14.65
N ALA A 492 4.68 15.37 15.67
CA ALA A 492 4.47 14.81 17.00
C ALA A 492 3.03 15.13 17.47
N PRO A 493 2.49 14.41 18.47
CA PRO A 493 1.25 14.80 19.12
C PRO A 493 1.35 16.26 19.60
N PRO A 494 0.25 17.04 19.55
CA PRO A 494 0.26 18.40 20.07
C PRO A 494 0.67 18.37 21.54
N LEU A 495 1.74 19.09 21.86
CA LEU A 495 2.16 19.31 23.23
C LEU A 495 1.31 20.46 23.78
N ALA A 496 0.55 20.19 24.83
CA ALA A 496 -0.07 21.25 25.61
C ALA A 496 0.98 21.84 26.56
N GLU A 497 1.15 23.16 26.53
CA GLU A 497 1.92 23.87 27.54
C GLU A 497 0.98 24.15 28.73
N ALA A 498 1.43 23.84 29.95
CA ALA A 498 0.68 24.24 31.14
C ALA A 498 0.80 25.76 31.31
N ASP A 499 -0.29 26.42 31.72
CA ASP A 499 -0.37 27.89 31.80
C ASP A 499 0.53 28.50 32.90
N GLY A 500 1.14 27.67 33.76
CA GLY A 500 1.99 28.12 34.86
C GLY A 500 2.30 27.01 35.86
N ASP A 501 2.97 27.38 36.96
CA ASP A 501 3.25 26.50 38.09
C ASP A 501 1.96 25.84 38.57
N VAL A 502 2.09 24.55 38.84
CA VAL A 502 1.26 23.73 39.69
C VAL A 502 0.45 24.57 40.71
N ASP A 503 -0.86 24.67 40.51
CA ASP A 503 -1.75 25.41 41.42
C ASP A 503 -1.95 24.59 42.68
N ALA A 504 -1.50 25.13 43.81
CA ALA A 504 -1.64 24.51 45.12
C ALA A 504 -2.72 25.23 45.94
N VAL A 505 -3.82 24.55 46.28
CA VAL A 505 -4.85 25.09 47.16
C VAL A 505 -4.67 24.47 48.55
N LEU A 506 -4.47 25.33 49.56
CA LEU A 506 -4.43 24.97 50.97
C LEU A 506 -5.81 25.22 51.59
N HIS A 507 -6.40 24.19 52.18
CA HIS A 507 -7.67 24.29 52.89
C HIS A 507 -7.43 24.44 54.41
N GLU A 508 -7.99 25.48 55.04
CA GLU A 508 -7.98 25.63 56.51
C GLU A 508 -9.04 24.70 57.14
N GLY A 509 -8.61 23.54 57.64
CA GLY A 509 -9.44 22.56 58.36
C GLY A 509 -9.40 22.69 59.89
N SER A 510 -10.48 22.26 60.56
CA SER A 510 -10.74 22.40 61.99
C SER A 510 -9.82 21.55 62.88
N GLY A 511 -8.66 22.09 63.27
CA GLY A 511 -7.94 21.75 64.51
C GLY A 511 -7.35 20.34 64.69
N ILE A 512 -7.65 19.39 63.80
CA ILE A 512 -7.05 18.05 63.76
C ILE A 512 -6.94 17.64 62.29
N ASP A 513 -5.91 18.07 61.57
CA ASP A 513 -5.30 17.23 60.53
C ASP A 513 -3.97 17.80 60.00
N TRP A 514 -3.04 16.88 59.77
CA TRP A 514 -1.70 17.14 59.25
C TRP A 514 -1.75 17.17 57.71
N PHE A 515 -1.76 18.37 57.12
CA PHE A 515 -1.63 18.70 55.69
C PHE A 515 -2.59 18.00 54.69
N GLU A 516 -3.62 18.72 54.23
CA GLU A 516 -4.32 18.45 52.96
C GLU A 516 -3.83 19.48 51.92
N PHE A 517 -3.19 18.98 50.86
CA PHE A 517 -2.58 19.76 49.78
C PHE A 517 -3.13 19.22 48.46
N ASP A 518 -3.82 20.09 47.72
CA ASP A 518 -4.43 19.77 46.43
C ASP A 518 -3.67 20.45 45.30
N LEU A 519 -3.40 19.68 44.24
CA LEU A 519 -2.60 20.11 43.11
C LEU A 519 -3.40 20.14 41.82
N GLY A 520 -3.53 21.29 41.17
CA GLY A 520 -4.11 21.43 39.84
C GLY A 520 -3.04 21.71 38.78
N ILE A 521 -3.21 21.15 37.58
CA ILE A 521 -2.47 21.60 36.38
C ILE A 521 -3.48 22.26 35.44
N SER A 522 -3.30 23.57 35.18
CA SER A 522 -4.11 24.32 34.20
C SER A 522 -3.48 24.27 32.80
N VAL A 523 -4.33 24.08 31.79
CA VAL A 523 -3.99 24.13 30.36
C VAL A 523 -5.09 24.94 29.66
N ASP A 524 -4.73 26.03 28.98
CA ASP A 524 -5.66 26.92 28.28
C ASP A 524 -6.81 27.47 29.17
N GLY A 525 -6.56 27.63 30.48
CA GLY A 525 -7.53 28.09 31.48
C GLY A 525 -8.50 27.02 31.99
N GLU A 526 -8.32 25.76 31.59
CA GLU A 526 -9.05 24.60 32.14
C GLU A 526 -8.11 23.73 32.98
N VAL A 527 -8.63 23.05 34.01
CA VAL A 527 -7.84 22.12 34.85
C VAL A 527 -8.13 20.67 34.44
N PRO A 528 -7.46 20.12 33.41
CA PRO A 528 -7.72 18.75 32.95
C PRO A 528 -7.20 17.67 33.91
N VAL A 529 -6.26 18.02 34.81
CA VAL A 529 -5.66 17.07 35.75
C VAL A 529 -5.67 17.65 37.16
N PHE A 530 -6.23 16.88 38.09
CA PHE A 530 -6.27 17.18 39.52
C PHE A 530 -5.57 16.07 40.30
N LEU A 531 -4.53 16.42 41.06
CA LEU A 531 -3.77 15.49 41.88
C LEU A 531 -4.15 15.71 43.34
N ILE A 532 -4.52 14.61 43.98
CA ILE A 532 -4.87 14.58 45.40
C ILE A 532 -4.24 13.35 46.05
N SER A 533 -3.82 13.48 47.30
CA SER A 533 -3.39 12.30 48.06
C SER A 533 -4.56 11.35 48.30
N LEU A 534 -4.31 10.04 48.36
CA LEU A 534 -5.39 9.06 48.55
C LEU A 534 -6.19 9.28 49.84
N LYS A 535 -5.54 9.73 50.92
CA LYS A 535 -6.20 10.02 52.20
C LYS A 535 -7.11 11.25 52.13
N ALA A 536 -6.62 12.34 51.52
CA ALA A 536 -7.43 13.54 51.29
C ALA A 536 -8.57 13.28 50.29
N GLY A 537 -8.35 12.40 49.31
CA GLY A 537 -9.42 11.89 48.44
C GLY A 537 -10.51 11.14 49.22
N GLY A 538 -10.23 10.64 50.43
CA GLY A 538 -11.22 9.98 51.29
C GLY A 538 -12.10 10.93 52.11
N THR A 539 -11.68 12.19 52.31
CA THR A 539 -12.31 13.15 53.22
C THR A 539 -13.23 14.11 52.48
N GLY A 540 -14.55 13.95 52.63
CA GLY A 540 -15.56 15.01 52.37
C GLY A 540 -15.73 15.64 50.96
N LEU A 541 -14.78 15.49 50.03
CA LEU A 541 -14.76 16.19 48.73
C LEU A 541 -15.76 15.60 47.73
N ASN A 542 -16.25 16.42 46.80
CA ASN A 542 -17.11 15.99 45.71
C ASN A 542 -16.41 16.26 44.37
N LEU A 543 -15.98 15.19 43.67
CA LEU A 543 -15.12 15.27 42.48
C LEU A 543 -15.90 14.84 41.21
N THR A 544 -17.18 15.19 41.12
CA THR A 544 -18.08 14.79 40.02
C THR A 544 -17.71 15.36 38.66
N ALA A 545 -16.72 16.25 38.56
CA ALA A 545 -16.16 16.72 37.29
C ALA A 545 -15.16 15.71 36.69
N ALA A 546 -14.54 14.85 37.51
CA ALA A 546 -13.56 13.87 37.07
C ALA A 546 -14.26 12.59 36.59
N ASP A 547 -14.09 12.25 35.31
CA ASP A 547 -14.58 11.00 34.72
C ASP A 547 -13.52 9.88 34.73
N THR A 548 -12.27 10.19 35.09
CA THR A 548 -11.17 9.23 35.11
C THR A 548 -10.38 9.35 36.40
N VAL A 549 -10.18 8.23 37.10
CA VAL A 549 -9.40 8.12 38.33
C VAL A 549 -8.22 7.19 38.08
N ILE A 550 -7.00 7.69 38.30
CA ILE A 550 -5.77 6.89 38.20
C ILE A 550 -5.21 6.71 39.61
N LEU A 551 -5.27 5.47 40.11
CA LEU A 551 -4.58 5.06 41.32
C LEU A 551 -3.14 4.70 40.94
N TYR A 552 -2.21 5.58 41.32
CA TYR A 552 -0.81 5.47 40.95
C TYR A 552 -0.11 4.33 41.68
N ASP A 553 -0.42 4.14 42.96
CA ASP A 553 0.07 3.09 43.83
C ASP A 553 -1.09 2.44 44.61
N PRO A 554 -1.04 1.12 44.86
CA PRO A 554 -2.03 0.45 45.70
C PRO A 554 -1.82 0.79 47.19
N TRP A 555 -2.89 0.73 47.98
CA TRP A 555 -2.90 1.07 49.41
C TRP A 555 -3.37 -0.10 50.27
N TRP A 556 -2.74 -0.31 51.43
CA TRP A 556 -2.99 -1.47 52.31
C TRP A 556 -4.46 -1.73 52.67
N ASN A 557 -5.27 -0.68 52.80
CA ASN A 557 -6.69 -0.77 53.11
C ASN A 557 -7.55 -0.46 51.87
N PRO A 558 -8.17 -1.47 51.21
CA PRO A 558 -8.99 -1.27 50.02
C PRO A 558 -10.16 -0.31 50.21
N ALA A 559 -10.68 -0.19 51.45
CA ALA A 559 -11.79 0.69 51.75
C ALA A 559 -11.43 2.17 51.55
N VAL A 560 -10.16 2.54 51.75
CA VAL A 560 -9.67 3.91 51.53
C VAL A 560 -9.64 4.23 50.04
N GLU A 561 -9.20 3.28 49.20
CA GLU A 561 -9.24 3.45 47.73
C GLU A 561 -10.67 3.55 47.21
N ALA A 562 -11.57 2.67 47.68
CA ALA A 562 -12.98 2.69 47.31
C ALA A 562 -13.63 4.04 47.69
N GLN A 563 -13.35 4.54 48.89
CA GLN A 563 -13.86 5.81 49.37
C GLN A 563 -13.40 7.00 48.51
N ALA A 564 -12.17 6.97 48.00
CA ALA A 564 -11.62 7.97 47.11
C ALA A 564 -12.23 7.89 45.69
N ILE A 565 -12.39 6.68 45.14
CA ILE A 565 -13.07 6.46 43.85
C ILE A 565 -14.52 6.97 43.91
N ASP A 566 -15.23 6.69 45.00
CA ASP A 566 -16.63 7.09 45.22
C ASP A 566 -16.82 8.62 45.27
N ARG A 567 -15.75 9.42 45.35
CA ARG A 567 -15.84 10.89 45.21
C ARG A 567 -16.12 11.33 43.80
N SER A 568 -15.58 10.62 42.82
CA SER A 568 -15.79 10.90 41.39
C SER A 568 -17.05 10.21 40.88
N HIS A 569 -17.34 9.00 41.39
CA HIS A 569 -18.57 8.26 41.11
C HIS A 569 -19.68 8.61 42.12
N ARG A 570 -20.22 9.83 42.00
CA ARG A 570 -21.23 10.38 42.93
C ARG A 570 -22.42 11.01 42.22
N ILE A 571 -23.53 11.20 42.95
CA ILE A 571 -24.73 11.89 42.46
C ILE A 571 -24.33 13.28 41.94
N GLY A 572 -24.53 13.52 40.64
CA GLY A 572 -24.09 14.74 39.95
C GLY A 572 -23.08 14.50 38.82
N GLN A 573 -22.53 13.29 38.72
CA GLN A 573 -21.71 12.84 37.60
C GLN A 573 -22.61 12.38 36.43
N ASP A 574 -22.37 12.89 35.22
CA ASP A 574 -23.13 12.59 34.00
C ASP A 574 -22.36 11.72 33.01
N LYS A 575 -21.06 11.49 33.25
CA LYS A 575 -20.18 10.63 32.44
C LYS A 575 -19.84 9.31 33.16
N PRO A 576 -19.54 8.22 32.41
CA PRO A 576 -19.02 7.00 33.02
C PRO A 576 -17.65 7.26 33.67
N VAL A 577 -17.47 6.79 34.90
CA VAL A 577 -16.20 6.93 35.63
C VAL A 577 -15.29 5.73 35.36
N PHE A 578 -14.11 5.97 34.81
CA PHE A 578 -13.08 4.95 34.57
C PHE A 578 -12.05 4.96 35.69
N VAL A 579 -11.74 3.78 36.23
CA VAL A 579 -10.71 3.62 37.27
C VAL A 579 -9.57 2.78 36.73
N HIS A 580 -8.38 3.37 36.71
CA HIS A 580 -7.15 2.69 36.34
C HIS A 580 -6.28 2.53 37.57
N ARG A 581 -5.93 1.28 37.92
CA ARG A 581 -4.95 0.98 38.97
C ARG A 581 -3.66 0.54 38.33
N LEU A 582 -2.59 1.29 38.57
CA LEU A 582 -1.25 0.93 38.11
C LEU A 582 -0.65 -0.06 39.11
N VAL A 583 -0.04 -1.13 38.60
CA VAL A 583 0.54 -2.21 39.40
C VAL A 583 1.79 -2.70 38.71
N MET A 584 2.92 -2.68 39.41
CA MET A 584 4.15 -3.29 38.92
C MET A 584 4.13 -4.81 39.11
N LEU A 585 4.27 -5.54 38.00
CA LEU A 585 4.34 -7.01 38.00
C LEU A 585 5.63 -7.52 38.66
N ASN A 586 5.54 -8.66 39.34
CA ASN A 586 6.62 -9.29 40.10
C ASN A 586 7.21 -8.40 41.20
N THR A 587 6.42 -7.49 41.77
CA THR A 587 6.84 -6.62 42.87
C THR A 587 5.98 -6.81 44.12
N ILE A 588 6.31 -6.06 45.17
CA ILE A 588 5.52 -6.02 46.40
C ILE A 588 4.07 -5.54 46.14
N GLU A 589 3.83 -4.71 45.13
CA GLU A 589 2.50 -4.18 44.80
C GLU A 589 1.53 -5.28 44.36
N GLU A 590 1.99 -6.20 43.50
CA GLU A 590 1.20 -7.35 43.05
C GLU A 590 0.85 -8.28 44.22
N LYS A 591 1.83 -8.55 45.10
CA LYS A 591 1.63 -9.39 46.30
C LYS A 591 0.70 -8.71 47.30
N MET A 592 0.75 -7.40 47.42
CA MET A 592 -0.13 -6.64 48.29
C MET A 592 -1.59 -6.73 47.83
N LEU A 593 -1.84 -6.62 46.52
CA LEU A 593 -3.18 -6.83 45.96
C LEU A 593 -3.68 -8.26 46.18
N GLU A 594 -2.81 -9.25 46.05
CA GLU A 594 -3.18 -10.64 46.35
C GLU A 594 -3.52 -10.84 47.83
N LEU A 595 -2.75 -10.21 48.73
CA LEU A 595 -3.03 -10.22 50.17
C LEU A 595 -4.39 -9.58 50.48
N GLN A 596 -4.70 -8.45 49.85
CA GLN A 596 -6.00 -7.79 49.99
C GLN A 596 -7.15 -8.67 49.53
N ARG A 597 -7.03 -9.36 48.39
CA ARG A 597 -8.05 -10.31 47.92
C ARG A 597 -8.25 -11.46 48.91
N ARG A 598 -7.15 -12.04 49.40
CA ARG A 598 -7.19 -13.15 50.37
C ARG A 598 -7.91 -12.72 51.65
N LYS A 599 -7.55 -11.56 52.19
CA LYS A 599 -8.17 -11.03 53.42
C LYS A 599 -9.62 -10.58 53.19
N GLY A 600 -9.94 -10.01 52.03
CA GLY A 600 -11.31 -9.66 51.64
C GLY A 600 -12.23 -10.89 51.57
N ALA A 601 -11.76 -11.96 50.92
CA ALA A 601 -12.52 -13.22 50.83
C ALA A 601 -12.75 -13.89 52.20
N LEU A 602 -11.77 -13.77 53.11
CA LEU A 602 -11.92 -14.25 54.50
C LEU A 602 -12.94 -13.42 55.27
N ALA A 603 -12.94 -12.09 55.10
CA ALA A 603 -13.89 -11.20 55.74
C ALA A 603 -15.34 -11.42 55.22
N GLU A 604 -15.54 -11.63 53.93
CA GLU A 604 -16.87 -11.97 53.37
C GLU A 604 -17.40 -13.34 53.82
N GLY A 605 -16.52 -14.28 54.17
CA GLY A 605 -16.90 -15.60 54.69
C GLY A 605 -17.39 -15.59 56.15
N LEU A 606 -17.06 -14.54 56.91
CA LEU A 606 -17.44 -14.32 58.31
C LEU A 606 -18.62 -13.34 58.38
N TYR A 607 -19.83 -13.81 58.07
CA TYR A 607 -21.04 -13.03 58.32
C TYR A 607 -21.34 -12.95 59.83
N ASP A 608 -20.64 -12.05 60.53
CA ASP A 608 -21.03 -11.51 61.83
C ASP A 608 -21.04 -9.96 61.75
N PRO A 609 -22.20 -9.29 61.85
CA PRO A 609 -22.33 -7.84 61.66
C PRO A 609 -21.57 -6.95 62.66
N GLU A 610 -20.98 -7.53 63.73
CA GLU A 610 -20.17 -6.78 64.70
C GLU A 610 -18.64 -7.00 64.56
N ALA A 611 -18.18 -7.82 63.61
CA ALA A 611 -16.75 -8.08 63.41
C ALA A 611 -16.10 -7.14 62.37
N GLY A 612 -16.27 -5.82 62.54
CA GLY A 612 -15.61 -4.79 61.72
C GLY A 612 -14.13 -4.55 62.07
N ALA A 613 -13.38 -5.59 62.46
CA ALA A 613 -11.97 -5.45 62.80
C ALA A 613 -11.08 -5.73 61.56
N PRO A 614 -10.09 -4.88 61.26
CA PRO A 614 -9.07 -5.21 60.26
C PRO A 614 -8.40 -6.54 60.63
N LEU A 615 -8.30 -7.47 59.68
CA LEU A 615 -7.44 -8.64 59.85
C LEU A 615 -5.99 -8.16 59.91
N ASP A 616 -5.41 -8.12 61.10
CA ASP A 616 -4.02 -7.70 61.33
C ASP A 616 -3.05 -8.45 60.41
N ILE A 617 -2.02 -7.75 59.94
CA ILE A 617 -0.95 -8.34 59.13
C ILE A 617 -0.18 -9.33 60.00
N THR A 618 -0.17 -10.60 59.62
CA THR A 618 0.53 -11.66 60.35
C THR A 618 2.01 -11.75 59.94
N ALA A 619 2.82 -12.48 60.71
CA ALA A 619 4.20 -12.76 60.34
C ALA A 619 4.30 -13.49 58.98
N ASP A 620 3.38 -14.42 58.71
CA ASP A 620 3.30 -15.15 57.44
C ASP A 620 2.94 -14.22 56.26
N ASP A 621 2.10 -13.20 56.50
CA ASP A 621 1.79 -12.17 55.49
C ASP A 621 3.04 -11.37 55.13
N ILE A 622 3.87 -11.01 56.11
CA ILE A 622 5.12 -10.27 55.90
C ILE A 622 6.14 -11.13 55.13
N GLU A 623 6.27 -12.40 55.50
CA GLU A 623 7.15 -13.33 54.80
C GLU A 623 6.72 -13.51 53.34
N MET A 624 5.41 -13.62 53.07
CA MET A 624 4.87 -13.68 51.72
C MET A 624 5.19 -12.43 50.90
N LEU A 625 5.03 -11.24 51.48
CA LEU A 625 5.31 -9.97 50.80
C LEU A 625 6.80 -9.86 50.41
N LEU A 626 7.68 -10.31 51.28
CA LEU A 626 9.14 -10.23 51.10
C LEU A 626 9.76 -11.43 50.35
N ALA A 627 9.05 -12.56 50.26
CA ALA A 627 9.58 -13.77 49.63
C ALA A 627 9.78 -13.58 48.12
N GLY A 628 11.02 -13.61 47.66
CA GLY A 628 11.38 -13.43 46.25
C GLY A 628 11.53 -11.97 45.80
N ALA A 629 11.94 -11.07 46.70
CA ALA A 629 12.56 -9.79 46.31
C ALA A 629 14.01 -9.98 45.84
#